data_AF-A0A966FNL7-F1
#
_entry.id   AF-A0A966FNL7-F1
#
_cell.length_a   1.000
_cell.length_b   1.000
_cell.length_c   1.000
_cell.angle_alpha   90.00
_cell.angle_beta   90.00
_cell.angle_gamma   90.00
#
_symmetry.space_group_name_H-M   'P 1'
#
loop_
_entity.id
_entity.type
_entity.pdbx_description
1 polymer ?
#
loop_
_entity_poly.entity_id
_entity_poly.type
_entity_poly.pdbx_seq_one_letter_code
_entity_poly.pdbx_strand_id
1 'polypeptide(L)'
;ITEKPSVALDVKRALGQFDGKKDFFENEQFIITWSLGHLVELFEPEDYDKKYKFWVLQNLPIIPEEFKLKVTEKTKSRFNVIKNLIQRKDVGVIVNACDAGREGEHIFRSILQLVPHSKKKIKRLWLSAMTEDEIIKEMKNLRDASEFDLLGVSAAKRSEGDWLVGI
;
A
#
# COMPACT_ATOMS: atom_id res chain seq x y z
N ILE A 1 4.44 2.75 -6.80
CA ILE A 1 4.38 3.06 -5.36
C ILE A 1 5.35 2.12 -4.66
N THR A 2 6.37 2.64 -4.00
CA THR A 2 7.34 1.84 -3.22
C THR A 2 7.01 1.92 -1.72
N GLU A 3 7.67 1.12 -0.90
CA GLU A 3 7.50 1.18 0.56
C GLU A 3 8.27 2.35 1.19
N LYS A 4 9.50 2.60 0.71
CA LYS A 4 10.45 3.53 1.32
C LYS A 4 10.98 4.56 0.31
N PRO A 5 11.43 5.75 0.78
CA PRO A 5 12.02 6.77 -0.09
C PRO A 5 13.32 6.30 -0.74
N SER A 6 14.12 5.49 -0.03
CA SER A 6 15.36 4.91 -0.57
C SER A 6 15.08 4.05 -1.80
N VAL A 7 14.10 3.15 -1.73
CA VAL A 7 13.69 2.32 -2.87
C VAL A 7 13.15 3.18 -4.01
N ALA A 8 12.41 4.25 -3.72
CA ALA A 8 11.97 5.20 -4.74
C ALA A 8 13.13 5.91 -5.44
N LEU A 9 14.22 6.22 -4.71
CA LEU A 9 15.43 6.80 -5.28
C LEU A 9 16.16 5.81 -6.19
N ASP A 10 16.24 4.53 -5.82
CA ASP A 10 16.88 3.50 -6.65
C ASP A 10 16.08 3.25 -7.93
N VAL A 11 14.74 3.18 -7.83
CA VAL A 11 13.86 3.11 -9.01
C VAL A 11 14.00 4.36 -9.88
N LYS A 12 14.08 5.55 -9.27
CA LYS A 12 14.32 6.80 -10.01
C LYS A 12 15.62 6.73 -10.79
N ARG A 13 16.74 6.33 -10.16
CA ARG A 13 18.05 6.23 -10.81
C ARG A 13 18.01 5.32 -12.02
N ALA A 14 17.39 4.15 -11.87
CA ALA A 14 17.27 3.17 -12.94
C ALA A 14 16.38 3.62 -14.12
N LEU A 15 15.38 4.46 -13.86
CA LEU A 15 14.44 4.93 -14.88
C LEU A 15 14.83 6.28 -15.48
N GLY A 16 16.01 6.81 -15.14
CA GLY A 16 16.59 8.01 -15.73
C GLY A 16 16.30 9.30 -14.96
N GLN A 17 16.07 10.40 -15.68
CA GLN A 17 15.91 11.72 -15.09
C GLN A 17 14.46 12.00 -14.71
N PHE A 18 14.29 12.61 -13.53
CA PHE A 18 13.00 12.98 -12.97
C PHE A 18 13.10 14.33 -12.28
N ASP A 19 12.05 15.14 -12.44
CA ASP A 19 11.85 16.33 -11.65
C ASP A 19 11.56 15.94 -10.20
N GLY A 20 12.31 16.57 -9.29
CA GLY A 20 12.15 16.39 -7.87
C GLY A 20 10.99 17.21 -7.33
N LYS A 21 9.94 16.55 -6.83
CA LYS A 21 8.96 17.17 -5.94
C LYS A 21 9.16 16.61 -4.53
N LYS A 22 8.67 17.33 -3.52
CA LYS A 22 8.88 17.01 -2.10
C LYS A 22 8.52 15.56 -1.74
N ASP A 23 7.48 15.02 -2.36
CA ASP A 23 6.78 13.81 -1.91
C ASP A 23 6.66 12.72 -2.99
N PHE A 24 7.22 12.97 -4.18
CA PHE A 24 7.27 12.06 -5.33
C PHE A 24 8.23 12.59 -6.39
N PHE A 25 8.66 11.72 -7.30
CA PHE A 25 9.41 12.07 -8.50
C PHE A 25 8.51 11.93 -9.72
N GLU A 26 8.65 12.82 -10.69
CA GLU A 26 7.83 12.81 -11.90
C GLU A 26 8.66 13.12 -13.14
N ASN A 27 8.38 12.41 -14.22
CA ASN A 27 8.81 12.75 -15.58
C ASN A 27 7.64 12.51 -16.55
N GLU A 28 7.90 12.57 -17.86
CA GLU A 28 6.85 12.42 -18.87
C GLU A 28 6.13 11.05 -18.85
N GLN A 29 6.76 10.02 -18.28
CA GLN A 29 6.27 8.64 -18.33
C GLN A 29 5.86 8.08 -16.97
N PHE A 30 6.52 8.48 -15.89
CA PHE A 30 6.42 7.84 -14.59
C PHE A 30 6.22 8.84 -13.46
N ILE A 31 5.43 8.40 -12.47
CA ILE A 31 5.31 9.04 -11.16
C ILE A 31 5.76 8.03 -10.11
N ILE A 32 6.84 8.34 -9.40
CA ILE A 32 7.40 7.48 -8.35
C ILE A 32 7.10 8.12 -6.99
N THR A 33 6.36 7.41 -6.14
CA THR A 33 6.06 7.82 -4.76
C THR A 33 6.20 6.62 -3.82
N TRP A 34 6.21 6.89 -2.51
CA TRP A 34 6.47 5.90 -1.47
C TRP A 34 5.47 6.01 -0.30
N SER A 35 5.21 4.90 0.38
CA SER A 35 4.23 4.84 1.48
C SER A 35 4.78 5.19 2.87
N LEU A 36 6.08 5.06 3.14
CA LEU A 36 6.65 5.11 4.50
C LEU A 36 6.10 4.00 5.42
N GLY A 37 6.02 2.76 4.90
CA GLY A 37 5.44 1.63 5.61
C GLY A 37 3.91 1.61 5.53
N HIS A 38 3.24 1.14 6.59
CA HIS A 38 1.78 1.13 6.69
C HIS A 38 1.21 2.53 6.87
N LEU A 39 0.30 2.90 5.97
CA LEU A 39 -0.45 4.15 6.04
C LEU A 39 -1.86 3.97 6.60
N VAL A 40 -2.31 2.74 6.69
CA VAL A 40 -3.65 2.35 7.07
C VAL A 40 -3.55 1.23 8.09
N GLU A 41 -4.51 1.19 8.99
CA GLU A 41 -4.60 0.19 10.05
C GLU A 41 -6.02 -0.36 10.10
N LEU A 42 -6.17 -1.53 10.72
CA LEU A 42 -7.50 -2.04 11.07
C LEU A 42 -8.18 -1.07 12.03
N PHE A 43 -9.50 -0.99 11.93
CA PHE A 43 -10.31 -0.33 12.95
C PHE A 43 -10.00 -0.94 14.31
N GLU A 44 -9.83 -0.07 15.30
CA GLU A 44 -9.79 -0.41 16.71
C GLU A 44 -11.21 -0.78 17.17
N PRO A 45 -11.37 -1.52 18.28
CA PRO A 45 -12.68 -1.86 18.81
C PRO A 45 -13.62 -0.64 18.95
N GLU A 46 -13.09 0.49 19.45
CA GLU A 46 -13.88 1.72 19.64
C GLU A 46 -14.35 2.39 18.34
N ASP A 47 -13.72 2.09 17.19
CA ASP A 47 -14.19 2.58 15.88
C ASP A 47 -15.44 1.83 15.41
N TYR A 48 -15.62 0.57 15.82
CA TYR A 48 -16.83 -0.22 15.52
C TYR A 48 -18.00 0.20 16.42
N ASP A 49 -17.74 0.35 17.72
CA ASP A 49 -18.73 0.80 18.69
C ASP A 49 -18.03 1.52 19.86
N LYS A 50 -18.47 2.74 20.17
CA LYS A 50 -17.93 3.54 21.28
C LYS A 50 -17.98 2.81 22.63
N LYS A 51 -18.87 1.84 22.81
CA LYS A 51 -18.92 1.01 24.03
C LYS A 51 -17.64 0.19 24.25
N TYR A 52 -16.90 -0.14 23.19
CA TYR A 52 -15.65 -0.89 23.24
C TYR A 52 -14.43 -0.03 23.62
N LYS A 53 -14.61 1.29 23.76
CA LYS A 53 -13.58 2.18 24.31
C LYS A 53 -13.17 1.79 25.73
N PHE A 54 -14.11 1.25 26.51
CA PHE A 54 -13.85 0.77 27.85
C PHE A 54 -13.94 -0.75 27.89
N TRP A 55 -12.88 -1.37 28.40
CA TRP A 55 -12.73 -2.81 28.40
C TRP A 55 -13.50 -3.42 29.57
N VAL A 56 -14.51 -4.23 29.24
CA VAL A 56 -15.30 -4.99 30.21
C VAL A 56 -15.46 -6.42 29.70
N LEU A 57 -15.31 -7.39 30.60
CA LEU A 57 -15.31 -8.82 30.25
C LEU A 57 -16.58 -9.25 29.50
N GLN A 58 -17.72 -8.66 29.82
CA GLN A 58 -19.02 -8.93 29.17
C GLN A 58 -19.08 -8.56 27.69
N ASN A 59 -18.16 -7.71 27.21
CA ASN A 59 -18.08 -7.30 25.81
C ASN A 59 -17.14 -8.19 24.99
N LEU A 60 -16.43 -9.13 25.63
CA LEU A 60 -15.47 -10.01 24.98
C LEU A 60 -16.10 -11.36 24.62
N PRO A 61 -15.66 -12.00 23.52
CA PRO A 61 -14.72 -11.47 22.53
C PRO A 61 -15.37 -10.41 21.62
N ILE A 62 -14.57 -9.44 21.16
CA ILE A 62 -15.03 -8.46 20.16
C ILE A 62 -14.72 -9.02 18.78
N ILE A 63 -15.76 -9.43 18.06
CA ILE A 63 -15.64 -9.99 16.71
C ILE A 63 -16.45 -9.11 15.76
N PRO A 64 -15.80 -8.29 14.91
CA PRO A 64 -16.52 -7.50 13.93
C PRO A 64 -17.12 -8.40 12.84
N GLU A 65 -18.27 -8.00 12.29
CA GLU A 65 -18.86 -8.68 11.13
C GLU A 65 -17.95 -8.57 9.89
N GLU A 66 -17.33 -7.40 9.72
CA GLU A 66 -16.35 -7.11 8.67
C GLU A 66 -15.21 -6.26 9.21
N PHE A 67 -13.97 -6.65 8.89
CA PHE A 67 -12.80 -5.85 9.19
C PHE A 67 -12.75 -4.60 8.32
N LYS A 68 -12.68 -3.43 8.97
CA LYS A 68 -12.58 -2.14 8.30
C LYS A 68 -11.19 -1.55 8.47
N LEU A 69 -10.76 -0.75 7.50
CA LEU A 69 -9.48 -0.05 7.52
C LEU A 69 -9.69 1.45 7.69
N LYS A 70 -8.85 2.08 8.51
CA LYS A 70 -8.79 3.54 8.66
C LYS A 70 -7.41 4.08 8.32
N VAL A 71 -7.36 5.34 7.92
CA VAL A 71 -6.12 6.11 7.82
C VAL A 71 -5.87 6.77 9.17
N THR A 72 -4.68 6.58 9.74
CA THR A 72 -4.30 7.21 11.02
C THR A 72 -4.07 8.71 10.83
N GLU A 73 -4.26 9.53 11.87
CA GLU A 73 -3.94 10.97 11.79
C GLU A 73 -2.45 11.22 11.48
N LYS A 74 -1.55 10.35 11.96
CA LYS A 74 -0.10 10.42 11.69
C LYS A 74 0.22 10.20 10.22
N THR A 75 -0.49 9.29 9.55
CA THR A 75 -0.22 8.86 8.18
C THR A 75 -1.07 9.58 7.14
N LYS A 76 -2.09 10.32 7.57
CA LYS A 76 -3.07 11.03 6.74
C LYS A 76 -2.46 11.93 5.67
N SER A 77 -1.45 12.72 6.02
CA SER A 77 -0.77 13.59 5.05
C SER A 77 -0.14 12.78 3.91
N ARG A 78 0.59 11.71 4.25
CA ARG A 78 1.26 10.85 3.27
C ARG A 78 0.26 10.07 2.41
N PHE A 79 -0.79 9.54 3.04
CA PHE A 79 -1.89 8.86 2.36
C PHE A 79 -2.59 9.79 1.35
N ASN A 80 -2.88 11.04 1.73
CA ASN A 80 -3.53 12.01 0.85
C ASN A 80 -2.70 12.33 -0.39
N VAL A 81 -1.37 12.42 -0.28
CA VAL A 81 -0.53 12.60 -1.47
C VAL A 81 -0.66 11.41 -2.41
N ILE A 82 -0.56 10.18 -1.90
CA ILE A 82 -0.69 8.97 -2.73
C ILE A 82 -2.08 8.87 -3.33
N LYS A 83 -3.14 9.14 -2.56
CA LYS A 83 -4.53 9.19 -3.03
C LYS A 83 -4.68 10.17 -4.19
N ASN A 84 -4.16 11.39 -4.04
CA ASN A 84 -4.25 12.41 -5.08
C ASN A 84 -3.51 11.98 -6.36
N LEU A 85 -2.32 11.39 -6.24
CA LEU A 85 -1.56 10.85 -7.37
C LEU A 85 -2.29 9.67 -8.03
N ILE A 86 -2.86 8.76 -7.23
CA ILE A 86 -3.69 7.67 -7.75
C ILE A 86 -4.89 8.23 -8.50
N GLN A 87 -5.55 9.30 -8.04
CA GLN A 87 -6.79 9.81 -8.65
C GLN A 87 -6.58 10.73 -9.86
N ARG A 88 -5.34 11.09 -10.18
CA ARG A 88 -4.99 11.85 -11.39
C ARG A 88 -5.56 11.20 -12.66
N LYS A 89 -6.05 12.03 -13.59
CA LYS A 89 -6.70 11.56 -14.83
C LYS A 89 -5.72 10.97 -15.84
N ASP A 90 -4.50 11.47 -15.85
CA ASP A 90 -3.39 11.02 -16.72
C ASP A 90 -2.75 9.71 -16.25
N VAL A 91 -3.04 9.26 -15.02
CA VAL A 91 -2.54 7.97 -14.51
C VAL A 91 -3.45 6.83 -14.95
N GLY A 92 -2.99 6.02 -15.92
CA GLY A 92 -3.70 4.82 -16.39
C GLY A 92 -3.29 3.50 -15.70
N VAL A 93 -2.07 3.45 -15.15
CA VAL A 93 -1.48 2.24 -14.54
C VAL A 93 -0.91 2.59 -13.17
N ILE A 94 -1.19 1.75 -12.18
CA ILE A 94 -0.62 1.84 -10.83
C ILE A 94 0.26 0.60 -10.62
N VAL A 95 1.53 0.83 -10.29
CA VAL A 95 2.50 -0.25 -10.06
C VAL A 95 2.78 -0.40 -8.57
N ASN A 96 2.54 -1.60 -8.03
CA ASN A 96 3.08 -2.01 -6.74
C ASN A 96 4.57 -2.32 -6.90
N ALA A 97 5.40 -1.49 -6.26
CA ALA A 97 6.85 -1.62 -6.21
C ALA A 97 7.34 -1.70 -4.76
N CYS A 98 6.49 -2.14 -3.83
CA CYS A 98 6.90 -2.52 -2.48
C CYS A 98 7.70 -3.83 -2.51
N ASP A 99 8.36 -4.17 -1.40
CA ASP A 99 9.23 -5.34 -1.31
C ASP A 99 8.53 -6.63 -1.78
N ALA A 100 9.28 -7.52 -2.44
CA ALA A 100 8.80 -8.76 -3.03
C ALA A 100 8.45 -9.80 -1.94
N GLY A 101 7.31 -9.59 -1.27
CA GLY A 101 6.86 -10.45 -0.19
C GLY A 101 5.47 -10.07 0.32
N ARG A 102 5.03 -10.82 1.33
CA ARG A 102 3.71 -10.67 1.95
C ARG A 102 3.46 -9.26 2.46
N GLU A 103 4.46 -8.66 3.11
CA GLU A 103 4.34 -7.34 3.73
C GLU A 103 4.19 -6.23 2.69
N GLY A 104 5.02 -6.25 1.65
CA GLY A 104 4.92 -5.27 0.57
C GLY A 104 3.58 -5.36 -0.18
N GLU A 105 3.03 -6.57 -0.32
CA GLU A 105 1.69 -6.75 -0.88
C GLU A 105 0.60 -6.19 0.04
N HIS A 106 0.74 -6.40 1.36
CA HIS A 106 -0.19 -5.89 2.35
C HIS A 106 -0.24 -4.36 2.34
N ILE A 107 0.93 -3.71 2.46
CA ILE A 107 1.06 -2.25 2.48
C ILE A 107 0.35 -1.62 1.27
N PHE A 108 0.68 -2.11 0.08
CA PHE A 108 0.13 -1.56 -1.16
C PHE A 108 -1.38 -1.78 -1.27
N ARG A 109 -1.86 -3.01 -1.01
CA ARG A 109 -3.27 -3.35 -1.17
C ARG A 109 -4.14 -2.63 -0.16
N SER A 110 -3.71 -2.50 1.08
CA SER A 110 -4.49 -1.80 2.11
C SER A 110 -4.67 -0.31 1.76
N ILE A 111 -3.67 0.32 1.13
CA ILE A 111 -3.82 1.68 0.56
C ILE A 111 -4.88 1.68 -0.55
N LEU A 112 -4.79 0.74 -1.50
CA LEU A 112 -5.74 0.67 -2.63
C LEU A 112 -7.18 0.42 -2.18
N GLN A 113 -7.41 -0.33 -1.11
CA GLN A 113 -8.76 -0.57 -0.57
C GLN A 113 -9.48 0.74 -0.18
N LEU A 114 -8.73 1.76 0.25
CA LEU A 114 -9.29 3.06 0.67
C LEU A 114 -9.25 4.15 -0.41
N VAL A 115 -8.74 3.84 -1.61
CA VAL A 115 -8.61 4.82 -2.70
C VAL A 115 -9.36 4.35 -3.94
N PRO A 116 -10.35 5.09 -4.46
CA PRO A 116 -11.01 4.73 -5.72
C PRO A 116 -10.04 4.62 -6.90
N HIS A 117 -10.00 3.46 -7.56
CA HIS A 117 -9.07 3.18 -8.66
C HIS A 117 -9.64 2.28 -9.78
N SER A 118 -10.96 2.07 -9.84
CA SER A 118 -11.61 1.06 -10.71
C SER A 118 -11.34 1.16 -12.21
N LYS A 119 -10.90 2.32 -12.71
CA LYS A 119 -10.57 2.53 -14.14
C LYS A 119 -9.08 2.32 -14.47
N LYS A 120 -8.26 1.96 -13.48
CA LYS A 120 -6.79 1.93 -13.58
C LYS A 120 -6.31 0.49 -13.54
N LYS A 121 -5.35 0.15 -14.40
CA LYS A 121 -4.71 -1.16 -14.37
C LYS A 121 -3.76 -1.22 -13.19
N ILE A 122 -3.79 -2.33 -12.44
CA ILE A 122 -2.87 -2.56 -11.33
C ILE A 122 -1.82 -3.57 -11.77
N LYS A 123 -0.55 -3.23 -11.57
CA LYS A 123 0.59 -4.06 -11.96
C LYS A 123 1.53 -4.26 -10.77
N ARG A 124 2.35 -5.30 -10.84
CA ARG A 124 3.34 -5.64 -9.83
C ARG A 124 4.73 -5.64 -10.43
N LEU A 125 5.61 -4.83 -9.85
CA LEU A 125 7.06 -4.90 -10.05
C LEU A 125 7.63 -5.85 -9.00
N TRP A 126 8.07 -7.04 -9.39
CA TRP A 126 8.55 -8.08 -8.46
C TRP A 126 10.06 -8.24 -8.56
N LEU A 127 10.80 -7.54 -7.71
CA LEU A 127 12.26 -7.50 -7.77
C LEU A 127 12.89 -8.62 -6.95
N SER A 128 13.81 -9.37 -7.56
CA SER A 128 14.67 -10.33 -6.84
C SER A 128 15.88 -9.66 -6.17
N ALA A 129 16.34 -8.53 -6.73
CA ALA A 129 17.42 -7.71 -6.20
C ALA A 129 17.17 -6.22 -6.52
N MET A 130 17.70 -5.33 -5.68
CA MET A 130 17.64 -3.87 -5.86
C MET A 130 18.84 -3.37 -6.69
N THR A 131 19.04 -3.95 -7.87
CA THR A 131 20.05 -3.49 -8.83
C THR A 131 19.39 -2.73 -9.97
N GLU A 132 20.12 -1.79 -10.57
CA GLU A 132 19.63 -0.98 -11.68
C GLU A 132 19.16 -1.85 -12.86
N ASP A 133 19.96 -2.85 -13.25
CA ASP A 133 19.64 -3.76 -14.35
C ASP A 133 18.36 -4.58 -14.08
N GLU A 134 18.19 -5.09 -12.86
CA GLU A 134 16.98 -5.86 -12.49
C GLU A 134 15.75 -4.96 -12.47
N ILE A 135 15.87 -3.72 -11.97
CA ILE A 135 14.77 -2.75 -12.01
C ILE A 135 14.35 -2.46 -13.46
N ILE A 136 15.31 -2.16 -14.35
CA ILE A 136 15.02 -1.86 -15.77
C ILE A 136 14.37 -3.07 -16.45
N LYS A 137 14.87 -4.27 -16.18
CA LYS A 137 14.36 -5.52 -16.73
C LYS A 137 12.94 -5.80 -16.25
N GLU A 138 12.69 -5.77 -14.94
CA GLU A 138 11.38 -6.11 -14.37
C GLU A 138 10.33 -5.03 -14.65
N MET A 139 10.73 -3.77 -14.83
CA MET A 139 9.83 -2.70 -15.30
C MET A 139 9.31 -2.95 -16.73
N LYS A 140 10.02 -3.72 -17.55
CA LYS A 140 9.53 -4.15 -18.88
C LYS A 140 8.62 -5.39 -18.78
N ASN A 141 8.71 -6.15 -17.69
CA ASN A 141 8.02 -7.41 -17.47
C ASN A 141 7.02 -7.34 -16.29
N LEU A 142 6.35 -6.18 -16.14
CA LEU A 142 5.38 -5.97 -15.06
C LEU A 142 4.28 -7.03 -15.09
N ARG A 143 4.15 -7.72 -13.95
CA ARG A 143 3.16 -8.79 -13.75
C ARG A 143 1.80 -8.21 -13.42
N ASP A 144 0.74 -8.97 -13.70
CA ASP A 144 -0.59 -8.56 -13.30
C ASP A 144 -0.73 -8.66 -11.77
N ALA A 145 -1.42 -7.70 -11.15
CA ALA A 145 -1.65 -7.74 -9.72
C ALA A 145 -2.50 -8.95 -9.32
N SER A 146 -3.35 -9.46 -10.21
CA SER A 146 -4.19 -10.63 -9.95
C SER A 146 -3.38 -11.90 -9.65
N GLU A 147 -2.14 -12.00 -10.17
CA GLU A 147 -1.24 -13.11 -9.88
C GLU A 147 -0.84 -13.18 -8.39
N PHE A 148 -1.01 -12.09 -7.65
CA PHE A 148 -0.64 -11.95 -6.23
C PHE A 148 -1.86 -11.84 -5.32
N ASP A 149 -3.08 -12.11 -5.81
CA ASP A 149 -4.31 -11.97 -5.01
C ASP A 149 -4.29 -12.90 -3.78
N LEU A 150 -3.88 -14.16 -3.94
CA LEU A 150 -3.77 -15.09 -2.81
C LEU A 150 -2.73 -14.63 -1.79
N LEU A 151 -1.63 -14.02 -2.23
CA LEU A 151 -0.62 -13.46 -1.32
C LEU A 151 -1.19 -12.26 -0.55
N GLY A 152 -1.91 -11.37 -1.24
CA GLY A 152 -2.58 -10.22 -0.63
C GLY A 152 -3.66 -10.63 0.36
N VAL A 153 -4.50 -11.60 0.01
CA VAL A 153 -5.53 -12.17 0.91
C VAL A 153 -4.87 -12.82 2.13
N SER A 154 -3.83 -13.63 1.93
CA SER A 154 -3.09 -14.26 3.03
C SER A 154 -2.50 -13.22 4.00
N ALA A 155 -1.96 -12.12 3.46
CA ALA A 155 -1.42 -11.03 4.27
C ALA A 155 -2.50 -10.32 5.10
N ALA A 156 -3.63 -9.98 4.47
CA ALA A 156 -4.76 -9.36 5.16
C ALA A 156 -5.32 -10.27 6.26
N LYS A 157 -5.55 -11.56 5.96
CA LYS A 157 -6.07 -12.52 6.95
C LYS A 157 -5.14 -12.76 8.11
N ARG A 158 -3.83 -12.69 7.91
CA ARG A 158 -2.88 -12.69 9.02
C ARG A 158 -3.07 -11.47 9.93
N SER A 159 -3.16 -10.27 9.36
CA SER A 159 -3.37 -9.05 10.14
C SER A 159 -4.68 -9.07 10.91
N GLU A 160 -5.77 -9.58 10.31
CA GLU A 160 -7.05 -9.78 10.99
C GLU A 160 -6.95 -10.80 12.14
N GLY A 161 -6.22 -11.91 11.94
CA GLY A 161 -5.99 -12.91 12.98
C GLY A 161 -5.15 -12.38 14.14
N ASP A 162 -4.08 -11.63 13.83
CA ASP A 162 -3.25 -10.96 14.84
C ASP A 162 -4.08 -9.93 15.63
N TRP A 163 -5.03 -9.24 14.99
CA TRP A 163 -5.97 -8.34 15.66
C TRP A 163 -6.91 -9.09 16.60
N LEU A 164 -7.54 -10.17 16.16
CA LEU A 164 -8.50 -10.96 16.97
C LEU A 164 -7.89 -11.56 18.23
N VAL A 165 -6.61 -11.93 18.17
CA VAL A 165 -5.88 -12.56 19.29
C VAL A 165 -5.12 -11.51 20.12
N GLY A 166 -4.78 -10.38 19.50
CA GLY A 166 -4.00 -9.31 20.13
C GLY A 166 -4.82 -8.30 20.94
N ILE A 167 -6.12 -8.16 20.63
CA ILE A 167 -7.09 -7.49 21.51
C ILE A 167 -7.55 -8.46 22.61
#